data_AF-A0A815E7Q8-F1
#
_entry.id   AF-A0A815E7Q8-F1
#
_cell.length_a   1.000
_cell.length_b   1.000
_cell.length_c   1.000
_cell.angle_alpha   90.00
_cell.angle_beta   90.00
_cell.angle_gamma   90.00
#
_symmetry.space_group_name_H-M   'P 1'
#
loop_
_entity.id
_entity.type
_entity.pdbx_description
1 polymer ?
#
loop_
_entity_poly.entity_id
_entity_poly.type
_entity_poly.pdbx_seq_one_letter_code
_entity_poly.pdbx_strand_id
1 'polypeptide(L)'
;MLSNTAQYGLYLAFLIPAILCSLFVLYYLLFDRALRQALSNHVIIVLALIAFIQQMTIYPGIVYFYSRNGIWERPLIFCEIWGLLDWGLYIVQTMVFAWATVERHILIFHDKWVSTKKKRFFVHYFPLIFLLVYCFSLYSMIYFYPPCENSLLDGYPLCVVACFQI
;
A
#
# COMPACT_ATOMS: atom_id res chain seq x y z
N MET A 1 -21.90 -4.43 16.91
CA MET A 1 -21.40 -4.56 15.52
C MET A 1 -22.32 -3.77 14.60
N LEU A 2 -21.79 -2.98 13.67
CA LEU A 2 -22.62 -2.31 12.65
C LEU A 2 -23.20 -3.37 11.69
N SER A 3 -24.44 -3.15 11.22
CA SER A 3 -25.01 -3.97 10.14
C SER A 3 -24.19 -3.87 8.86
N ASN A 4 -24.12 -4.94 8.06
CA ASN A 4 -23.40 -4.97 6.78
C ASN A 4 -23.81 -3.83 5.85
N THR A 5 -25.09 -3.46 5.82
CA THR A 5 -25.59 -2.31 5.02
C THR A 5 -24.99 -0.98 5.48
N ALA A 6 -24.83 -0.79 6.79
CA ALA A 6 -24.23 0.42 7.34
C ALA A 6 -22.72 0.47 7.07
N GLN A 7 -22.04 -0.68 7.19
CA GLN A 7 -20.62 -0.78 6.84
C GLN A 7 -20.38 -0.48 5.36
N TYR A 8 -21.18 -1.08 4.47
CA TYR A 8 -21.16 -0.79 3.03
C TYR A 8 -21.30 0.71 2.74
N GLY A 9 -22.33 1.36 3.33
CA GLY A 9 -22.57 2.79 3.14
C GLY A 9 -21.41 3.67 3.61
N LEU A 10 -20.82 3.36 4.77
CA LEU A 10 -19.67 4.08 5.31
C LEU A 10 -18.44 3.93 4.41
N TYR A 11 -18.08 2.70 4.02
CA TYR A 11 -16.93 2.47 3.15
C TYR A 11 -17.08 3.21 1.82
N LEU A 12 -18.26 3.15 1.19
CA LEU A 12 -18.50 3.83 -0.08
C LEU A 12 -18.42 5.36 0.05
N ALA A 13 -18.98 5.91 1.12
CA ALA A 13 -18.98 7.35 1.40
C ALA A 13 -17.57 7.92 1.58
N PHE A 14 -16.63 7.15 2.15
CA PHE A 14 -15.23 7.57 2.29
C PHE A 14 -14.36 7.20 1.08
N LEU A 15 -14.64 6.07 0.42
CA LEU A 15 -13.82 5.59 -0.69
C LEU A 15 -13.93 6.49 -1.92
N ILE A 16 -15.14 6.94 -2.28
CA ILE A 16 -15.33 7.79 -3.47
C ILE A 16 -14.56 9.11 -3.34
N PRO A 17 -14.71 9.90 -2.24
CA PRO A 17 -13.91 11.10 -2.06
C PRO A 17 -12.41 10.82 -1.98
N ALA A 18 -12.00 9.72 -1.33
CA ALA A 18 -10.59 9.36 -1.23
C ALA A 18 -9.95 9.12 -2.60
N ILE A 19 -10.63 8.40 -3.50
CA ILE A 19 -10.19 8.16 -4.89
C ILE A 19 -10.09 9.48 -5.67
N LEU A 20 -11.09 10.36 -5.54
CA LEU A 20 -11.05 11.67 -6.22
C LEU A 20 -9.88 12.52 -5.71
N CYS A 21 -9.66 12.56 -4.40
CA CYS A 21 -8.53 13.26 -3.79
C CYS A 21 -7.18 12.68 -4.23
N SER A 22 -7.02 11.35 -4.26
CA SER A 22 -5.78 10.72 -4.69
C SER A 22 -5.49 10.99 -6.16
N LEU A 23 -6.52 10.94 -7.03
CA LEU A 23 -6.38 11.27 -8.44
C LEU A 23 -5.97 12.72 -8.64
N PHE A 24 -6.59 13.64 -7.92
CA PHE A 24 -6.22 15.05 -7.94
C PHE A 24 -4.75 15.26 -7.52
N VAL A 25 -4.35 14.71 -6.37
CA VAL A 25 -2.97 14.84 -5.87
C VAL A 25 -1.96 14.22 -6.85
N LEU A 26 -2.21 13.00 -7.33
CA LEU A 26 -1.35 12.35 -8.31
C LEU A 26 -1.25 13.14 -9.61
N TYR A 27 -2.38 13.68 -10.10
CA TYR A 27 -2.38 14.53 -11.29
C TYR A 27 -1.45 15.73 -11.12
N TYR A 28 -1.58 16.51 -10.04
CA TYR A 28 -0.71 17.66 -9.84
C TYR A 28 0.76 17.26 -9.67
N LEU A 29 1.05 16.23 -8.89
CA LEU A 29 2.43 15.78 -8.66
C LEU A 29 3.10 15.20 -9.91
N LEU A 30 2.34 14.53 -10.79
CA LEU A 30 2.87 13.89 -11.99
C LEU A 30 2.94 14.84 -13.18
N PHE A 31 2.01 15.79 -13.33
CA PHE A 31 1.98 16.68 -14.50
C PHE A 31 2.72 18.00 -14.29
N ASP A 32 2.75 18.55 -13.07
CA ASP A 32 3.57 19.74 -12.78
C ASP A 32 5.05 19.38 -12.70
N ARG A 33 5.85 19.95 -13.60
CA ARG A 33 7.29 19.69 -13.68
C ARG A 33 8.03 20.19 -12.43
N ALA A 34 7.64 21.32 -11.86
CA ALA A 34 8.31 21.88 -10.69
C ALA A 34 8.06 20.99 -9.46
N LEU A 35 6.82 20.53 -9.28
CA LEU A 35 6.48 19.59 -8.20
C LEU A 35 7.18 18.24 -8.41
N ARG A 36 7.19 17.71 -9.63
CA ARG A 36 7.80 16.41 -9.93
C ARG A 36 9.31 16.40 -9.72
N GLN A 37 9.99 17.53 -9.91
CA GLN A 37 11.46 17.61 -9.77
C GLN A 37 11.93 17.83 -8.33
N ALA A 38 11.03 18.20 -7.42
CA ALA A 38 11.36 18.34 -6.02
C ALA A 38 11.60 16.97 -5.38
N LEU A 39 12.78 16.78 -4.79
CA LEU A 39 13.21 15.47 -4.28
C LEU A 39 12.24 14.90 -3.23
N SER A 40 11.74 15.75 -2.32
CA SER A 40 10.76 15.38 -1.31
C SER A 40 9.48 14.82 -1.89
N ASN A 41 9.11 15.26 -3.09
CA ASN A 41 7.85 14.87 -3.72
C ASN A 41 7.93 13.48 -4.36
N HIS A 42 9.13 12.95 -4.64
CA HIS A 42 9.25 11.59 -5.20
C HIS A 42 8.70 10.52 -4.25
N VAL A 43 9.02 10.62 -2.95
CA VAL A 43 8.50 9.67 -1.95
C VAL A 43 7.00 9.85 -1.76
N ILE A 44 6.51 11.10 -1.80
CA ILE A 44 5.07 11.39 -1.75
C ILE A 44 4.34 10.79 -2.95
N ILE A 45 4.91 10.88 -4.16
CA ILE A 45 4.35 10.26 -5.37
C ILE A 45 4.23 8.74 -5.18
N VAL A 46 5.27 8.09 -4.67
CA VAL A 46 5.24 6.63 -4.42
C VAL A 46 4.17 6.27 -3.39
N LEU A 47 4.06 7.02 -2.29
CA LEU A 47 3.01 6.82 -1.29
C LEU A 47 1.61 7.01 -1.87
N ALA A 48 1.42 8.06 -2.67
CA ALA A 48 0.14 8.36 -3.30
C ALA A 48 -0.25 7.27 -4.33
N LEU A 49 0.72 6.73 -5.07
CA LEU A 49 0.49 5.60 -5.99
C LEU A 49 0.09 4.33 -5.23
N ILE A 50 0.78 3.99 -4.14
CA ILE A 50 0.44 2.83 -3.31
C ILE A 50 -0.98 2.97 -2.76
N ALA A 51 -1.30 4.13 -2.17
CA ALA A 51 -2.62 4.40 -1.63
C ALA A 51 -3.71 4.32 -2.71
N PHE A 52 -3.45 4.86 -3.90
CA PHE A 52 -4.38 4.77 -5.03
C PHE A 52 -4.59 3.32 -5.49
N ILE A 53 -3.53 2.50 -5.55
CA ILE A 53 -3.64 1.07 -5.88
C ILE A 53 -4.53 0.37 -4.85
N GLN A 54 -4.32 0.60 -3.55
CA GLN A 54 -5.16 0.01 -2.50
C GLN A 54 -6.62 0.45 -2.63
N GLN A 55 -6.87 1.74 -2.88
CA GLN A 55 -8.21 2.31 -3.14
C GLN A 55 -8.91 1.69 -4.35
N MET A 56 -8.16 1.30 -5.38
CA MET A 56 -8.73 0.70 -6.60
C MET A 56 -8.84 -0.82 -6.54
N THR A 57 -8.11 -1.49 -5.65
CA THR A 57 -8.04 -2.96 -5.59
C THR A 57 -8.68 -3.51 -4.32
N ILE A 58 -8.15 -3.15 -3.14
CA ILE A 58 -8.54 -3.73 -1.85
C ILE A 58 -9.91 -3.24 -1.39
N TYR A 59 -10.10 -1.93 -1.30
CA TYR A 59 -11.35 -1.39 -0.73
C TYR A 59 -12.61 -1.74 -1.54
N PRO A 60 -12.58 -1.79 -2.89
CA PRO A 60 -13.73 -2.25 -3.67
C PRO A 60 -14.14 -3.68 -3.35
N GLY A 61 -13.20 -4.60 -3.07
CA GLY A 61 -13.55 -5.95 -2.64
C GLY A 61 -14.17 -6.00 -1.25
N ILE A 62 -13.71 -5.14 -0.33
CA ILE A 62 -14.34 -5.00 0.99
C ILE A 62 -15.78 -4.47 0.85
N VAL A 63 -15.99 -3.46 0.00
CA VAL A 63 -17.32 -2.93 -0.32
C VAL A 63 -18.21 -4.02 -0.93
N TYR A 64 -17.67 -4.81 -1.86
CA TYR A 64 -18.37 -5.93 -2.47
C TYR A 64 -18.79 -6.98 -1.43
N PHE A 65 -17.89 -7.36 -0.53
CA PHE A 65 -18.16 -8.28 0.58
C PHE A 65 -19.35 -7.83 1.43
N TYR A 66 -19.39 -6.56 1.85
CA TYR A 66 -20.52 -6.04 2.63
C TYR A 66 -21.82 -5.94 1.81
N SER A 67 -21.73 -5.68 0.50
CA SER A 67 -22.91 -5.72 -0.38
C SER A 67 -23.53 -7.11 -0.50
N ARG A 68 -22.73 -8.17 -0.29
CA ARG A 68 -23.14 -9.59 -0.29
C ARG A 68 -23.45 -10.13 1.10
N ASN A 69 -23.79 -9.26 2.04
CA ASN A 69 -24.11 -9.63 3.43
C ASN A 69 -22.97 -10.39 4.14
N GLY A 70 -21.72 -10.16 3.74
CA GLY A 70 -20.55 -10.74 4.40
C GLY A 70 -20.25 -12.18 4.04
N ILE A 71 -20.73 -12.67 2.89
CA ILE A 71 -20.37 -13.98 2.34
C ILE A 71 -19.75 -13.76 0.97
N TRP A 72 -18.49 -14.19 0.79
CA TRP A 72 -17.81 -14.12 -0.50
C TRP A 72 -16.81 -15.26 -0.67
N GLU A 73 -17.26 -16.30 -1.36
CA GLU A 73 -16.43 -17.45 -1.76
C GLU A 73 -15.45 -17.04 -2.85
N ARG A 74 -14.16 -17.29 -2.61
CA ARG A 74 -13.05 -16.86 -3.47
C ARG A 74 -12.06 -18.01 -3.67
N PRO A 75 -11.48 -18.18 -4.87
CA PRO A 75 -10.47 -19.20 -5.09
C PRO A 75 -9.18 -18.86 -4.31
N LEU A 76 -8.45 -19.89 -3.87
CA LEU A 76 -7.22 -19.74 -3.06
C LEU A 76 -6.20 -18.78 -3.68
N ILE A 77 -5.91 -18.95 -4.98
CA ILE A 77 -4.95 -18.10 -5.71
C ILE A 77 -5.35 -16.62 -5.66
N PHE A 78 -6.65 -16.32 -5.77
CA PHE A 78 -7.13 -14.96 -5.65
C PHE A 78 -6.90 -14.43 -4.23
N CYS A 79 -7.17 -15.23 -3.21
CA CYS A 79 -6.92 -14.85 -1.83
C CYS A 79 -5.44 -14.61 -1.52
N GLU A 80 -4.54 -15.41 -2.06
CA GLU A 80 -3.08 -15.24 -1.87
C GLU A 80 -2.59 -13.94 -2.51
N ILE A 81 -3.00 -13.67 -3.76
CA ILE A 81 -2.70 -12.40 -4.44
C ILE A 81 -3.31 -11.23 -3.67
N TRP A 82 -4.56 -11.36 -3.23
CA TRP A 82 -5.25 -10.34 -2.45
C TRP A 82 -4.56 -10.05 -1.12
N GLY A 83 -4.17 -11.10 -0.39
CA GLY A 83 -3.45 -10.99 0.87
C GLY A 83 -2.08 -10.33 0.70
N LEU A 84 -1.35 -10.71 -0.36
CA LEU A 84 -0.10 -10.06 -0.74
C LEU A 84 -0.30 -8.57 -1.03
N LEU A 85 -1.33 -8.21 -1.78
CA LEU A 85 -1.61 -6.82 -2.09
C LEU A 85 -2.04 -6.04 -0.84
N ASP A 86 -2.92 -6.60 -0.01
CA ASP A 86 -3.44 -5.93 1.20
C ASP A 86 -2.31 -5.69 2.21
N TRP A 87 -1.73 -6.77 2.75
CA TRP A 87 -0.69 -6.69 3.77
C TRP A 87 0.64 -6.17 3.23
N GLY A 88 1.02 -6.60 2.03
CA GLY A 88 2.27 -6.16 1.41
C GLY A 88 2.25 -4.65 1.11
N LEU A 89 1.19 -4.13 0.48
CA LEU A 89 1.10 -2.69 0.22
C LEU A 89 0.95 -1.89 1.51
N TYR A 90 0.20 -2.40 2.50
CA TYR A 90 0.07 -1.74 3.80
C TYR A 90 1.43 -1.55 4.49
N ILE A 91 2.23 -2.62 4.59
CA ILE A 91 3.56 -2.55 5.22
C ILE A 91 4.52 -1.70 4.40
N VAL A 92 4.53 -1.84 3.07
CA VAL A 92 5.32 -0.97 2.20
C VAL A 92 4.96 0.49 2.45
N GLN A 93 3.67 0.84 2.47
CA GLN A 93 3.22 2.20 2.71
C GLN A 93 3.71 2.72 4.07
N THR A 94 3.57 1.94 5.14
CA THR A 94 4.05 2.32 6.48
C THR A 94 5.56 2.52 6.51
N MET A 95 6.33 1.61 5.91
CA MET A 95 7.80 1.69 5.87
C MET A 95 8.29 2.87 5.03
N VAL A 96 7.68 3.10 3.87
CA VAL A 96 7.99 4.25 3.01
C VAL A 96 7.59 5.57 3.69
N PHE A 97 6.49 5.60 4.43
CA PHE A 97 6.09 6.78 5.20
C PHE A 97 7.08 7.07 6.34
N ALA A 98 7.49 6.03 7.08
CA ALA A 98 8.55 6.17 8.08
C ALA A 98 9.84 6.69 7.44
N TRP A 99 10.25 6.12 6.30
CA TRP A 99 11.39 6.59 5.53
C TRP A 99 11.25 8.06 5.09
N ALA A 100 10.08 8.48 4.63
CA ALA A 100 9.84 9.87 4.22
C ALA A 100 10.11 10.87 5.35
N THR A 101 9.80 10.51 6.60
CA THR A 101 10.08 11.37 7.76
C THR A 101 11.57 11.47 8.05
N VAL A 102 12.30 10.34 8.00
CA VAL A 102 13.76 10.29 8.14
C VAL A 102 14.43 11.08 7.00
N GLU A 103 13.99 10.88 5.77
CA GLU A 103 14.52 11.57 4.61
C GLU A 103 14.33 13.08 4.73
N ARG A 104 13.15 13.54 5.15
CA ARG A 104 12.88 14.97 5.38
C ARG A 104 13.83 15.56 6.43
N HIS A 105 14.13 14.81 7.49
CA HIS A 105 15.12 15.23 8.48
C HIS A 105 16.51 15.38 7.84
N ILE A 106 16.95 14.41 7.04
CA ILE A 106 18.24 14.48 6.33
C ILE A 106 18.28 15.67 5.37
N LEU A 107 17.21 15.94 4.62
CA LEU A 107 17.16 17.06 3.67
C LEU A 107 17.25 18.43 4.34
N ILE A 108 16.69 18.58 5.55
CA ILE A 108 16.69 19.84 6.28
C ILE A 108 18.02 20.06 7.01
N PHE A 109 18.52 19.04 7.71
CA PHE A 109 19.68 19.18 8.62
C PHE A 109 21.01 18.75 7.99
N HIS A 110 20.98 17.98 6.90
CA HIS A 110 22.16 17.37 6.28
C HIS A 110 22.14 17.48 4.74
N ASP A 111 21.84 18.65 4.20
CA ASP A 111 21.78 18.96 2.75
C ASP A 111 23.01 18.48 1.95
N LYS A 112 24.22 18.55 2.54
CA LYS A 112 25.47 18.06 1.95
C LYS A 112 25.48 16.57 1.64
N TRP A 113 24.59 15.79 2.25
CA TRP A 113 24.44 14.36 1.99
C TRP A 113 23.69 14.09 0.68
N VAL A 114 23.05 15.09 0.08
CA VAL A 114 22.27 14.93 -1.17
C VAL A 114 22.81 15.81 -2.31
N SER A 115 23.96 16.45 -2.08
CA SER A 115 24.58 17.43 -2.98
C SER A 115 25.04 16.87 -4.32
N THR A 116 25.42 15.59 -4.39
CA THR A 116 25.89 14.94 -5.63
C THR A 116 24.93 13.86 -6.07
N LYS A 117 24.92 13.55 -7.38
CA LYS A 117 24.07 12.49 -7.95
C LYS A 117 24.30 11.13 -7.28
N LYS A 118 25.56 10.78 -6.99
CA LYS A 118 25.91 9.52 -6.30
C LYS A 118 25.35 9.49 -4.89
N LYS A 119 25.59 10.53 -4.08
CA LYS A 119 25.08 10.57 -2.71
C LYS A 119 23.55 10.60 -2.67
N ARG A 120 22.91 11.33 -3.61
CA ARG A 120 21.45 11.31 -3.80
C ARG A 120 20.93 9.91 -4.09
N PHE A 121 21.62 9.12 -4.92
CA PHE A 121 21.23 7.74 -5.15
C PHE A 121 21.24 6.91 -3.86
N PHE A 122 22.33 6.94 -3.10
CA PHE A 122 22.45 6.16 -1.86
C PHE A 122 21.54 6.63 -0.73
N VAL A 123 21.31 7.94 -0.62
CA VAL A 123 20.52 8.51 0.48
C VAL A 123 19.04 8.54 0.17
N HIS A 124 18.62 8.79 -1.07
CA HIS A 124 17.20 8.97 -1.40
C HIS A 124 16.60 7.77 -2.14
N TYR A 125 17.21 7.35 -3.25
CA TYR A 125 16.61 6.32 -4.12
C TYR A 125 16.84 4.90 -3.63
N PHE A 126 18.04 4.59 -3.13
CA PHE A 126 18.41 3.25 -2.69
C PHE A 126 17.56 2.74 -1.52
N PRO A 127 17.31 3.51 -0.44
CA PRO A 127 16.46 3.04 0.66
C PRO A 127 15.03 2.78 0.20
N LEU A 128 14.50 3.64 -0.68
CA LEU A 128 13.15 3.47 -1.23
C LEU A 128 13.03 2.18 -2.06
N ILE A 129 13.98 1.93 -2.98
CA ILE A 129 14.00 0.71 -3.81
C ILE A 129 14.19 -0.52 -2.92
N PHE A 130 15.11 -0.45 -1.96
CA PHE A 130 15.39 -1.54 -1.03
C PHE A 130 14.14 -1.92 -0.22
N LEU A 131 13.44 -0.94 0.36
CA LEU A 131 12.21 -1.17 1.13
C LEU A 131 11.11 -1.80 0.27
N LEU A 132 10.91 -1.29 -0.95
CA LEU A 132 9.93 -1.86 -1.89
C LEU A 132 10.25 -3.33 -2.19
N VAL A 133 11.47 -3.60 -2.65
CA VAL A 133 11.88 -4.97 -3.02
C VAL A 133 11.83 -5.91 -1.81
N TYR A 134 12.33 -5.46 -0.65
CA TYR A 134 12.36 -6.25 0.56
C TYR A 134 10.95 -6.66 1.02
N CYS A 135 10.04 -5.68 1.16
CA CYS A 135 8.69 -5.95 1.63
C CYS A 135 7.91 -6.84 0.64
N PHE A 136 7.96 -6.56 -0.67
CA PHE A 136 7.28 -7.40 -1.64
C PHE A 136 7.86 -8.81 -1.71
N SER A 137 9.18 -8.97 -1.63
CA SER A 137 9.81 -10.29 -1.63
C SER A 137 9.42 -11.10 -0.40
N LEU A 138 9.46 -10.48 0.79
CA LEU A 138 9.10 -11.12 2.05
C LEU A 138 7.65 -11.59 2.03
N TYR A 139 6.70 -10.72 1.67
CA TYR A 139 5.29 -11.10 1.62
C TYR A 139 4.98 -12.08 0.50
N SER A 140 5.69 -12.02 -0.63
CA SER A 140 5.55 -13.04 -1.69
C SER A 140 5.99 -14.42 -1.18
N MET A 141 7.08 -14.50 -0.40
CA MET A 141 7.49 -15.75 0.24
C MET A 141 6.45 -16.26 1.22
N ILE A 142 5.89 -15.38 2.07
CA ILE A 142 4.88 -15.75 3.06
C ILE A 142 3.61 -16.32 2.40
N TYR A 143 3.13 -15.72 1.32
CA TYR A 143 1.87 -16.14 0.70
C TYR A 143 2.01 -17.30 -0.29
N PHE A 144 3.07 -17.33 -1.12
CA PHE A 144 3.22 -18.36 -2.16
C PHE A 144 4.06 -19.57 -1.73
N TYR A 145 4.85 -19.44 -0.67
CA TYR A 145 5.67 -20.52 -0.13
C TYR A 145 5.47 -20.65 1.39
N PRO A 146 4.22 -20.79 1.86
CA PRO A 146 3.96 -20.87 3.29
C PRO A 146 4.55 -22.18 3.86
N PRO A 147 5.03 -22.19 5.11
CA PRO A 147 5.55 -23.39 5.77
C PRO A 147 4.44 -24.42 6.09
N CYS A 148 3.17 -24.02 6.00
CA CYS A 148 2.00 -24.82 6.27
C CYS A 148 0.80 -24.36 5.41
N GLU A 149 -0.28 -25.15 5.40
CA GLU A 149 -1.46 -24.86 4.59
C GLU A 149 -2.18 -23.59 5.07
N ASN A 150 -2.43 -22.67 4.14
CA ASN A 150 -3.14 -21.42 4.41
C ASN A 150 -4.62 -21.68 4.69
N SER A 151 -5.21 -20.95 5.64
CA SER A 151 -6.64 -21.06 5.95
C SER A 151 -7.46 -20.00 5.21
N LEU A 152 -8.48 -20.45 4.47
CA LEU A 152 -9.44 -19.58 3.78
C LEU A 152 -10.57 -19.13 4.73
N LEU A 153 -10.97 -17.87 4.61
CA LEU A 153 -12.01 -17.26 5.42
C LEU A 153 -13.08 -16.61 4.53
N ASP A 154 -14.17 -17.32 4.26
CA ASP A 154 -15.26 -16.82 3.41
C ASP A 154 -16.21 -15.86 4.14
N GLY A 155 -16.25 -15.93 5.47
CA GLY A 155 -17.09 -15.10 6.34
C GLY A 155 -16.43 -13.79 6.80
N TYR A 156 -15.24 -13.47 6.28
CA TYR A 156 -14.46 -12.30 6.67
C TYR A 156 -13.99 -11.51 5.44
N PRO A 157 -13.81 -10.18 5.57
CA PRO A 157 -13.22 -9.38 4.49
C PRO A 157 -11.79 -9.85 4.17
N LEU A 158 -11.05 -10.29 5.21
CA LEU A 158 -9.78 -10.98 5.06
C LEU A 158 -10.00 -12.33 4.37
N CYS A 159 -9.34 -12.53 3.23
CA CYS A 159 -9.52 -13.70 2.38
C CYS A 159 -8.77 -14.94 2.89
N VAL A 160 -7.53 -14.72 3.36
CA VAL A 160 -6.60 -15.78 3.76
C VAL A 160 -5.79 -15.36 4.98
N VAL A 161 -5.56 -16.30 5.87
CA VAL A 161 -4.63 -16.14 6.99
C VAL A 161 -3.37 -16.92 6.65
N ALA A 162 -2.25 -16.20 6.56
CA ALA A 162 -0.94 -16.80 6.34
C ALA A 162 -0.57 -17.67 7.55
N CYS A 163 -0.18 -18.90 7.29
CA CYS A 163 0.23 -19.84 8.33
C CYS A 163 1.71 -19.63 8.69
N PHE A 164 2.01 -19.43 9.97
CA PHE A 164 3.37 -19.36 10.49
C PHE A 164 3.58 -20.55 11.43
N GLN A 165 4.50 -21.46 11.10
CA GLN A 165 5.02 -22.42 12.08
C GLN A 165 5.95 -21.64 13.01
N ILE A 166 5.46 -21.35 14.21
CA ILE A 166 6.24 -20.80 15.34
C ILE A 166 6.77 -21.96 16.16
#